data_AF-A0A2D0K7B9-F1
#
_entry.id   AF-A0A2D0K7B9-F1
#
_cell.length_a   1.000
_cell.length_b   1.000
_cell.length_c   1.000
_cell.angle_alpha   90.00
_cell.angle_beta   90.00
_cell.angle_gamma   90.00
#
_symmetry.space_group_name_H-M   'P 1'
#
loop_
_entity.id
_entity.type
_entity.pdbx_description
1 polymer ?
#
loop_
_entity_poly.entity_id
_entity_poly.type
_entity_poly.pdbx_seq_one_letter_code
_entity_poly.pdbx_strand_id
1 'polypeptide(L)'
;MIDSDKNSPTFNSYASAEDLKRFAVQRGYHLSDDSNLPALLFQAMDYLSTRQWKGQKSILGQPLAFPRKGIYADGELLPSYGIPVQLIQAQCRLAIDSLEYDLTTVGGEVLSEAVSGAVSVTYREGTNSGTPNMAWFNSLLRDFLSDSGMTFQVFRG
;
A
#
# COMPACT_ATOMS: atom_id res chain seq x y z
N MET A 1 17.18 0.85 -9.65
CA MET A 1 16.32 1.69 -10.52
C MET A 1 14.91 1.18 -10.37
N ILE A 2 13.93 2.07 -10.27
CA ILE A 2 12.53 1.65 -10.13
C ILE A 2 12.02 1.10 -11.46
N ASP A 3 11.33 -0.03 -11.40
CA ASP A 3 10.77 -0.69 -12.55
C ASP A 3 9.32 -1.09 -12.24
N SER A 4 8.41 -0.46 -12.99
CA SER A 4 6.96 -0.63 -12.87
C SER A 4 6.35 -1.36 -14.06
N ASP A 5 7.17 -1.82 -15.02
CA ASP A 5 6.67 -2.66 -16.10
C ASP A 5 6.46 -4.08 -15.58
N LYS A 6 5.19 -4.47 -15.50
CA LYS A 6 4.77 -5.81 -15.06
C LYS A 6 5.35 -6.96 -15.91
N ASN A 7 5.77 -6.67 -17.15
CA ASN A 7 6.36 -7.67 -18.05
C ASN A 7 7.90 -7.70 -17.96
N SER A 8 8.49 -6.74 -17.26
CA SER A 8 9.94 -6.67 -17.10
C SER A 8 10.43 -7.71 -16.08
N PRO A 9 11.58 -8.37 -16.33
CA PRO A 9 12.18 -9.28 -15.36
C PRO A 9 12.62 -8.58 -14.07
N THR A 10 12.79 -7.26 -14.09
CA THR A 10 13.22 -6.45 -12.93
C THR A 10 12.08 -5.74 -12.20
N PHE A 11 10.83 -6.13 -12.48
CA PHE A 11 9.62 -5.57 -11.88
C PHE A 11 9.70 -5.54 -10.34
N ASN A 12 9.74 -4.33 -9.79
CA ASN A 12 10.00 -4.08 -8.37
C ASN A 12 9.07 -3.05 -7.72
N SER A 13 8.17 -2.46 -8.48
CA SER A 13 7.24 -1.43 -8.00
C SER A 13 5.93 -1.45 -8.78
N TYR A 14 4.80 -1.05 -8.19
CA TYR A 14 3.55 -0.93 -8.95
C TYR A 14 3.42 0.43 -9.65
N ALA A 15 3.96 1.49 -9.07
CA ALA A 15 3.94 2.85 -9.60
C ALA A 15 5.32 3.29 -10.10
N SER A 16 5.35 4.07 -11.17
CA SER A 16 6.57 4.74 -11.64
C SER A 16 6.78 6.07 -10.91
N ALA A 17 7.99 6.63 -10.99
CA ALA A 17 8.26 7.98 -10.51
C ALA A 17 7.39 9.03 -11.22
N GLU A 18 7.03 8.78 -12.48
CA GLU A 18 6.12 9.63 -13.25
C GLU A 18 4.67 9.56 -12.74
N ASP A 19 4.19 8.37 -12.37
CA ASP A 19 2.86 8.20 -11.77
C ASP A 19 2.76 8.91 -10.41
N LEU A 20 3.83 8.86 -9.61
CA LEU A 20 3.91 9.57 -8.34
C LEU A 20 3.83 11.09 -8.55
N LYS A 21 4.56 11.63 -9.54
CA LYS A 21 4.50 13.06 -9.89
C LYS A 21 3.09 13.48 -10.32
N ARG A 22 2.47 12.72 -11.22
CA ARG A 22 1.10 12.99 -11.67
C ARG A 22 0.12 12.97 -10.50
N PHE A 23 0.26 11.98 -9.62
CA PHE A 23 -0.58 11.85 -8.43
C PHE A 23 -0.39 13.05 -7.48
N ALA A 24 0.85 13.48 -7.26
CA ALA A 24 1.17 14.65 -6.43
C ALA A 24 0.55 15.93 -7.01
N VAL A 25 0.75 16.19 -8.30
CA VAL A 25 0.21 17.38 -8.99
C VAL A 25 -1.33 17.40 -8.94
N GLN A 26 -1.98 16.26 -9.21
CA GLN A 26 -3.45 16.15 -9.16
C GLN A 26 -4.03 16.42 -7.77
N ARG A 27 -3.23 16.24 -6.71
CA ARG A 27 -3.65 16.41 -5.32
C ARG A 27 -3.07 17.67 -4.67
N GLY A 28 -2.29 18.47 -5.41
CA GLY A 28 -1.68 19.70 -4.92
C GLY A 28 -0.46 19.50 -4.00
N TYR A 29 0.20 18.35 -4.05
CA TYR A 29 1.44 18.10 -3.32
C TYR A 29 2.66 18.60 -4.10
N HIS A 30 3.60 19.22 -3.39
CA HIS A 30 4.88 19.63 -3.93
C HIS A 30 5.96 18.60 -3.60
N LEU A 31 6.55 18.00 -4.64
CA LEU A 31 7.69 17.09 -4.51
C LEU A 31 8.97 17.91 -4.68
N SER A 32 9.82 17.94 -3.65
CA SER A 32 11.01 18.79 -3.64
C SER A 32 12.16 18.24 -4.50
N ASP A 33 12.30 16.92 -4.62
CA ASP A 33 13.41 16.26 -5.31
C ASP A 33 13.01 14.97 -6.03
N ASP A 34 13.30 14.92 -7.33
CA ASP A 34 13.09 13.74 -8.19
C ASP A 34 13.96 12.54 -7.78
N SER A 35 15.14 12.82 -7.22
CA SER A 35 16.12 11.81 -6.80
C SER A 35 15.62 10.93 -5.65
N ASN A 36 14.71 11.45 -4.83
CA ASN A 36 14.17 10.76 -3.65
C ASN A 36 12.88 9.98 -3.97
N LEU A 37 12.25 10.21 -5.11
CA LEU A 37 11.00 9.53 -5.51
C LEU A 37 11.13 8.00 -5.53
N PRO A 38 12.21 7.40 -6.07
CA PRO A 38 12.36 5.95 -6.03
C PRO A 38 12.45 5.40 -4.61
N ALA A 39 13.13 6.10 -3.69
CA ALA A 39 13.27 5.67 -2.30
C ALA A 39 11.92 5.66 -1.57
N LEU A 40 11.11 6.71 -1.76
CA LEU A 40 9.75 6.79 -1.19
C LEU A 40 8.85 5.68 -1.73
N LEU A 41 8.97 5.37 -3.03
CA LEU A 41 8.21 4.28 -3.66
C LEU A 41 8.64 2.90 -3.13
N PHE A 42 9.93 2.70 -2.81
CA PHE A 42 10.40 1.48 -2.16
C PHE A 42 9.87 1.35 -0.73
N GLN A 43 9.91 2.42 0.07
CA GLN A 43 9.31 2.41 1.42
C GLN A 43 7.81 2.07 1.39
N ALA A 44 7.08 2.65 0.44
CA ALA A 44 5.68 2.31 0.20
C ALA A 44 5.49 0.84 -0.21
N MET A 45 6.39 0.30 -1.05
CA MET A 45 6.37 -1.13 -1.42
C MET A 45 6.65 -2.05 -0.26
N ASP A 46 7.62 -1.71 0.59
CA ASP A 46 7.95 -2.48 1.78
C ASP A 46 6.75 -2.54 2.72
N TYR A 47 6.05 -1.42 2.91
CA TYR A 47 4.80 -1.39 3.66
C TYR A 47 3.71 -2.28 3.03
N LEU A 48 3.51 -2.20 1.72
CA LEU A 48 2.57 -3.07 0.99
C LEU A 48 2.93 -4.56 1.12
N SER A 49 4.22 -4.88 1.22
CA SER A 49 4.71 -6.25 1.39
C SER A 49 4.32 -6.86 2.74
N THR A 50 4.14 -6.03 3.78
CA THR A 50 3.68 -6.46 5.11
C THR A 50 2.20 -6.84 5.15
N ARG A 51 1.42 -6.44 4.14
CA ARG A 51 -0.03 -6.65 4.12
C ARG A 51 -0.40 -8.05 3.69
N GLN A 52 -1.50 -8.53 4.26
CA GLN A 52 -2.12 -9.78 3.85
C GLN A 52 -3.15 -9.52 2.76
N TRP A 53 -3.01 -10.25 1.66
CA TRP A 53 -3.77 -10.03 0.43
C TRP A 53 -4.67 -11.23 0.13
N LYS A 54 -5.89 -10.96 -0.34
CA LYS A 54 -6.84 -11.97 -0.86
C LYS A 54 -6.29 -12.69 -2.09
N GLY A 55 -6.95 -13.79 -2.42
CA GLY A 55 -6.65 -14.58 -3.61
C GLY A 55 -5.29 -15.25 -3.57
N GLN A 56 -4.86 -15.73 -4.74
CA GLN A 56 -3.61 -16.49 -4.90
C GLN A 56 -2.69 -15.76 -5.88
N LYS A 57 -1.37 -15.84 -5.65
CA LYS A 57 -0.39 -15.30 -6.60
C LYS A 57 -0.60 -15.92 -7.98
N SER A 58 -0.58 -15.09 -9.01
CA SER A 58 -0.86 -15.53 -10.38
C SER A 58 0.27 -16.38 -10.95
N ILE A 59 1.50 -16.05 -10.56
CA ILE A 59 2.75 -16.68 -10.99
C ILE A 59 3.47 -17.19 -9.74
N LEU A 60 3.92 -18.45 -9.81
CA LEU A 60 4.71 -19.05 -8.75
C LEU A 60 6.11 -18.42 -8.77
N GLY A 61 6.55 -17.86 -7.64
CA GLY A 61 7.86 -17.19 -7.51
C GLY A 61 7.91 -15.74 -8.01
N GLN A 62 6.79 -15.10 -8.33
CA GLN A 62 6.79 -13.67 -8.67
C GLN A 62 7.34 -12.82 -7.50
N PRO A 63 8.11 -11.75 -7.81
CA PRO A 63 8.77 -10.94 -6.79
C PRO A 63 7.77 -10.18 -5.92
N LEU A 64 6.71 -9.62 -6.52
CA LEU A 64 5.74 -8.79 -5.82
C LEU A 64 4.46 -9.54 -5.42
N ALA A 65 3.67 -8.94 -4.52
CA ALA A 65 2.43 -9.53 -4.05
C ALA A 65 1.37 -9.68 -5.15
N PHE A 66 1.31 -8.74 -6.10
CA PHE A 66 0.48 -8.75 -7.31
C PHE A 66 1.35 -8.94 -8.56
N PRO A 67 0.82 -9.54 -9.64
CA PRO A 67 -0.58 -9.88 -9.90
C PRO A 67 -1.11 -11.11 -9.13
N ARG A 68 -2.43 -11.15 -8.89
CA ARG A 68 -3.13 -12.23 -8.17
C ARG A 68 -4.41 -12.66 -8.90
N LYS A 69 -4.89 -13.88 -8.64
CA LYS A 69 -6.13 -14.46 -9.18
C LYS A 69 -7.14 -14.72 -8.07
N GLY A 70 -8.43 -14.74 -8.43
CA GLY A 70 -9.53 -15.08 -7.51
C GLY A 70 -9.91 -13.93 -6.57
N ILE A 71 -9.63 -12.69 -6.95
CA ILE A 71 -10.05 -11.49 -6.22
C ILE A 71 -11.23 -10.87 -6.97
N TYR A 72 -12.30 -10.58 -6.24
CA TYR A 72 -13.42 -9.80 -6.75
C TYR A 72 -13.32 -8.39 -6.17
N ALA A 73 -13.28 -7.38 -7.03
CA ALA A 73 -13.27 -5.97 -6.67
C ALA A 73 -14.48 -5.29 -7.30
N ASP A 74 -15.26 -4.54 -6.52
CA ASP A 74 -16.49 -3.87 -7.01
C ASP A 74 -17.49 -4.81 -7.72
N GLY A 75 -17.49 -6.11 -7.37
CA GLY A 75 -18.34 -7.13 -7.99
C GLY A 75 -17.80 -7.71 -9.32
N GLU A 76 -16.68 -7.22 -9.83
CA GLU A 76 -16.00 -7.75 -11.01
C GLU A 76 -14.79 -8.62 -10.63
N LEU A 77 -14.56 -9.67 -11.41
CA LEU A 77 -13.39 -10.53 -11.22
C LEU A 77 -12.15 -9.80 -11.75
N LEU A 78 -11.16 -9.58 -10.86
CA LEU A 78 -9.90 -8.97 -11.24
C LEU A 78 -9.17 -9.88 -12.26
N PRO A 79 -8.69 -9.33 -13.39
CA PRO A 79 -7.91 -10.10 -14.35
C PRO A 79 -6.64 -10.65 -13.70
N SER A 80 -6.33 -11.89 -14.02
CA SER A 80 -5.24 -12.66 -13.43
C SER A 80 -3.84 -12.05 -13.62
N TYR A 81 -3.67 -11.12 -14.55
CA TYR A 81 -2.42 -10.40 -14.84
C TYR A 81 -2.58 -8.88 -14.69
N GLY A 82 -3.66 -8.44 -14.04
CA GLY A 82 -3.94 -7.04 -13.74
C GLY A 82 -3.32 -6.62 -12.42
N ILE A 83 -2.71 -5.43 -12.42
CA ILE A 83 -2.40 -4.71 -11.18
C ILE A 83 -3.58 -3.76 -10.96
N PRO A 84 -4.27 -3.83 -9.80
CA PRO A 84 -5.36 -2.92 -9.50
C PRO A 84 -4.88 -1.47 -9.51
N VAL A 85 -5.66 -0.57 -10.11
CA VAL A 85 -5.36 0.88 -10.09
C VAL A 85 -5.33 1.40 -8.65
N GLN A 86 -6.16 0.82 -7.78
CA GLN A 86 -6.18 1.09 -6.34
C GLN A 86 -4.82 0.84 -5.68
N LEU A 87 -4.06 -0.18 -6.12
CA LEU A 87 -2.72 -0.46 -5.59
C LEU A 87 -1.71 0.60 -6.02
N ILE A 88 -1.76 1.03 -7.28
CA ILE A 88 -0.89 2.09 -7.81
C ILE A 88 -1.16 3.39 -7.04
N GLN A 89 -2.43 3.74 -6.86
CA GLN A 89 -2.83 4.91 -6.07
C GLN A 89 -2.41 4.79 -4.60
N ALA A 90 -2.58 3.62 -3.99
CA ALA A 90 -2.18 3.38 -2.60
C ALA A 90 -0.67 3.52 -2.43
N GLN A 91 0.12 2.99 -3.35
CA GLN A 91 1.58 3.12 -3.32
C GLN A 91 2.01 4.59 -3.49
N CYS A 92 1.43 5.33 -4.45
CA CYS A 92 1.71 6.74 -4.62
C CYS A 92 1.35 7.56 -3.38
N ARG A 93 0.21 7.25 -2.76
CA ARG A 93 -0.22 7.94 -1.54
C ARG A 93 0.70 7.64 -0.36
N LEU A 94 1.08 6.37 -0.16
CA LEU A 94 2.06 5.99 0.86
C LEU A 94 3.40 6.67 0.64
N ALA A 95 3.87 6.79 -0.60
CA ALA A 95 5.12 7.47 -0.92
C ALA A 95 5.08 8.96 -0.53
N ILE A 96 3.93 9.63 -0.69
CA ILE A 96 3.74 11.00 -0.22
C ILE A 96 3.65 11.05 1.31
N ASP A 97 2.86 10.17 1.92
CA ASP A 97 2.76 10.10 3.39
C ASP A 97 4.14 9.82 4.02
N SER A 98 5.05 9.13 3.30
CA SER A 98 6.43 8.87 3.70
C SER A 98 7.33 10.13 3.74
N LEU A 99 6.89 11.23 3.14
CA LEU A 99 7.56 12.54 3.28
C LEU A 99 7.22 13.21 4.62
N GLU A 100 6.04 12.91 5.17
CA GLU A 100 5.55 13.48 6.42
C GLU A 100 5.81 12.56 7.62
N TYR A 101 5.80 11.24 7.41
CA TYR A 101 5.91 10.21 8.44
C TYR A 101 6.93 9.14 8.05
N ASP A 102 7.73 8.67 8.99
CA ASP A 102 8.64 7.55 8.73
C ASP A 102 7.88 6.21 8.70
N LEU A 103 7.74 5.65 7.49
CA LEU A 103 7.06 4.37 7.27
C LEU A 103 7.95 3.14 7.56
N THR A 104 9.26 3.32 7.81
CA THR A 104 10.22 2.21 7.98
C THR A 104 10.08 1.49 9.32
N THR A 105 9.49 2.15 10.32
CA THR A 105 9.39 1.63 11.69
C THR A 105 8.19 0.69 11.88
N VAL A 106 7.27 0.60 10.93
CA VAL A 106 5.98 -0.14 11.10
C VAL A 106 6.16 -1.68 11.19
N GLY A 107 7.38 -2.20 11.10
CA GLY A 107 7.74 -3.61 11.32
C GLY A 107 8.41 -3.95 12.65
N GLY A 108 8.76 -2.95 13.48
CA GLY A 108 9.41 -3.16 14.78
C GLY A 108 9.06 -2.01 15.72
N GLU A 109 8.34 -2.34 16.80
CA GLU A 109 8.12 -1.51 18.01
C GLU A 109 8.41 0.00 17.85
N VAL A 110 7.43 0.73 17.28
CA VAL A 110 7.54 2.20 17.15
C VAL A 110 7.11 2.85 18.46
N LEU A 111 8.09 3.20 19.28
CA LEU A 111 7.98 4.35 20.16
C LEU A 111 7.98 5.59 19.25
N SER A 112 6.78 6.16 19.10
CA SER A 112 6.51 7.49 18.57
C SER A 112 7.70 8.45 18.65
N GLU A 113 8.26 8.82 17.50
CA GLU A 113 9.06 10.05 17.39
C GLU A 113 8.48 10.88 16.24
N ALA A 114 7.65 11.86 16.61
CA ALA A 114 7.09 12.82 15.69
C ALA A 114 8.18 13.84 15.32
N VAL A 115 8.63 13.84 14.06
CA VAL A 115 9.42 14.95 13.52
C VAL A 115 8.48 16.12 13.29
N SER A 116 8.88 17.26 13.86
CA SER A 116 8.10 18.49 13.99
C SER A 116 7.65 19.06 12.64
N GLY A 117 6.33 19.17 12.43
CA GLY A 117 5.78 20.05 11.39
C GLY A 117 4.44 19.65 10.77
N ALA A 118 4.03 18.37 10.84
CA ALA A 118 2.77 17.94 10.27
C ALA A 118 1.63 18.06 11.29
N VAL A 119 0.52 18.65 10.84
CA VAL A 119 -0.76 18.83 11.55
C VAL A 119 -1.02 17.68 12.53
N SER A 120 -0.96 17.99 13.83
CA SER A 120 -1.46 17.09 14.87
C SER A 120 -2.94 16.88 14.63
N VAL A 121 -3.29 15.76 14.00
CA VAL A 121 -4.67 15.29 13.99
C VAL A 121 -4.94 14.71 15.37
N THR A 122 -5.43 15.57 16.27
CA THR A 122 -5.88 15.19 17.61
C THR A 122 -7.12 14.31 17.47
N TYR A 123 -6.93 12.99 17.46
CA TYR A 123 -8.02 12.05 17.64
C TYR A 123 -8.41 12.00 19.12
N ARG A 124 -9.72 11.98 19.39
CA ARG A 124 -10.31 11.84 20.73
C ARG A 124 -9.71 10.64 21.47
N GLU A 125 -9.33 10.86 22.74
CA GLU A 125 -8.89 9.84 23.68
C GLU A 125 -9.87 8.66 23.73
N GLY A 126 -9.37 7.43 23.55
CA GLY A 126 -10.20 6.24 23.83
C GLY A 126 -9.76 4.90 23.25
N THR A 127 -8.83 4.83 22.29
CA THR A 127 -8.36 3.53 21.78
C THR A 127 -6.90 3.63 21.35
N ASN A 128 -6.00 3.40 22.31
CA ASN A 128 -4.58 3.19 22.06
C ASN A 128 -4.39 1.91 21.26
N SER A 129 -4.13 2.07 19.97
CA SER A 129 -3.39 1.10 19.17
C SER A 129 -2.41 1.96 18.37
N GLY A 130 -1.12 1.95 18.76
CA GLY A 130 -0.06 2.82 18.25
C GLY A 130 0.32 2.61 16.79
N THR A 131 -0.61 2.16 15.96
CA THR A 131 -0.48 2.09 14.50
C THR A 131 -1.20 3.29 13.92
N PRO A 132 -0.57 4.12 13.06
CA PRO A 132 -1.28 5.17 12.35
C PRO A 132 -2.46 4.53 11.60
N ASN A 133 -3.68 4.85 12.02
CA ASN A 133 -4.88 4.31 11.40
C ASN A 133 -5.06 5.01 10.04
N MET A 134 -4.46 4.44 9.00
CA MET A 134 -4.66 4.87 7.63
C MET A 134 -6.03 4.38 7.15
N ALA A 135 -7.09 5.04 7.63
CA ALA A 135 -8.47 4.73 7.26
C ALA A 135 -8.69 4.79 5.74
N TRP A 136 -7.98 5.71 5.06
CA TRP A 136 -7.97 5.82 3.61
C TRP A 136 -7.41 4.55 2.93
N PHE A 137 -6.36 3.94 3.50
CA PHE A 137 -5.70 2.77 2.94
C PHE A 137 -6.60 1.53 3.01
N ASN A 138 -7.18 1.29 4.18
CA ASN A 138 -8.12 0.18 4.40
C ASN A 138 -9.39 0.35 3.56
N SER A 139 -9.87 1.59 3.38
CA SER A 139 -11.02 1.88 2.51
C SER A 139 -10.70 1.62 1.04
N LEU A 140 -9.56 2.12 0.56
CA LEU A 140 -9.15 1.99 -0.85
C LEU A 140 -8.83 0.54 -1.23
N LEU A 141 -8.31 -0.26 -0.30
CA LEU A 141 -7.86 -1.62 -0.54
C LEU A 141 -8.74 -2.71 0.08
N ARG A 142 -9.93 -2.36 0.58
CA ARG A 142 -10.84 -3.26 1.31
C ARG A 142 -11.10 -4.57 0.57
N ASP A 143 -11.29 -4.47 -0.74
CA ASP A 143 -11.62 -5.62 -1.60
C ASP A 143 -10.39 -6.52 -1.88
N PHE A 144 -9.17 -5.99 -1.69
CA PHE A 144 -7.91 -6.70 -1.94
C PHE A 144 -7.27 -7.25 -0.67
N LEU A 145 -7.49 -6.62 0.48
CA LEU A 145 -6.96 -7.06 1.78
C LEU A 145 -7.71 -8.30 2.26
N SER A 146 -6.98 -9.31 2.74
CA SER A 146 -7.61 -10.44 3.40
C SER A 146 -8.18 -9.99 4.73
N ASP A 147 -9.50 -10.02 4.84
CA ASP A 147 -10.13 -9.93 6.14
C ASP A 147 -9.74 -11.19 6.90
N SER A 148 -8.98 -11.03 7.99
CA SER A 148 -8.71 -12.11 8.94
C SER A 148 -9.99 -12.37 9.75
N GLY A 149 -11.09 -12.65 9.06
CA GLY A 149 -12.44 -12.77 9.57
C GLY A 149 -12.93 -14.20 9.45
N MET A 150 -12.69 -14.99 10.50
CA MET A 150 -13.51 -16.12 10.96
C MET A 150 -14.11 -17.03 9.86
N THR A 151 -13.41 -18.10 9.51
CA THR A 151 -14.07 -19.29 8.94
C THR A 151 -15.01 -19.87 10.00
N PHE A 152 -16.30 -19.56 9.94
CA PHE A 152 -17.29 -20.32 10.72
C PHE A 152 -17.39 -21.73 10.11
N GLN A 153 -16.65 -22.68 10.69
CA GLN A 153 -16.89 -24.09 10.41
C GLN A 153 -18.22 -24.46 11.06
N VAL A 154 -19.30 -24.46 10.29
CA VAL A 154 -20.55 -25.12 10.68
C VAL A 154 -20.31 -26.63 10.67
N PHE A 155 -19.95 -27.18 11.84
CA PHE A 155 -20.09 -28.60 12.10
C PHE A 155 -21.59 -28.93 12.07
N ARG A 156 -22.02 -29.66 11.04
CA ARG A 156 -23.31 -30.34 11.05
C ARG A 156 -23.10 -31.65 11.82
N GLY A 157 -23.67 -31.72 13.02
CA GLY A 157 -23.83 -32.97 13.77
C GLY A 157 -24.99 -33.81 13.25
#